data_AF-A0A2V5SB94-F1
#
_entry.id   AF-A0A2V5SB94-F1
#
_cell.length_a   1.000
_cell.length_b   1.000
_cell.length_c   1.000
_cell.angle_alpha   90.00
_cell.angle_beta   90.00
_cell.angle_gamma   90.00
#
_symmetry.space_group_name_H-M   'P 1'
#
loop_
_entity.id
_entity.type
_entity.pdbx_description
1 polymer ?
#
loop_
_entity_poly.entity_id
_entity_poly.type
_entity_poly.pdbx_seq_one_letter_code
_entity_poly.pdbx_strand_id
1 'polypeptide(L)'
;MNTILSPTADPRQSLRDIAFDLPGRFAIARWAPIPLRLIVGFGFMEHGFAKLSKGPVALAAILHALAVPAPHFMAWVTILTELLGGLAILLGAFVFLVSLPTAALLLVAIFSVHLPYGFSSIKLVAITAT
;
A
#
# COMPACT_ATOMS: atom_id res chain seq x y z
N MET A 1 -39.88 -38.03 14.30
CA MET A 1 -38.77 -38.88 13.82
C MET A 1 -37.49 -38.08 13.98
N ASN A 2 -36.66 -38.48 14.94
CA ASN A 2 -35.45 -37.78 15.37
C ASN A 2 -34.34 -37.95 14.33
N THR A 3 -33.80 -36.85 13.81
CA THR A 3 -32.60 -36.85 12.97
C THR A 3 -31.37 -36.70 13.87
N ILE A 4 -31.06 -37.78 14.61
CA ILE A 4 -29.83 -37.88 15.39
C ILE A 4 -28.85 -38.77 14.60
N LEU A 5 -27.71 -38.15 14.27
CA LEU A 5 -26.45 -38.72 13.76
C LEU A 5 -26.38 -39.08 12.26
N SER A 6 -25.90 -38.13 11.46
CA SER A 6 -25.00 -38.47 10.34
C SER A 6 -23.55 -38.34 10.84
N PRO A 7 -22.82 -39.45 11.07
CA PRO A 7 -21.44 -39.43 11.58
C PRO A 7 -20.40 -39.22 10.46
N THR A 8 -20.63 -38.26 9.56
CA THR A 8 -19.73 -38.01 8.41
C THR A 8 -19.33 -36.54 8.22
N ALA A 9 -19.66 -35.66 9.16
CA ALA A 9 -19.12 -34.29 9.13
C ALA A 9 -17.61 -34.37 9.35
N ASP A 10 -16.83 -34.35 8.27
CA ASP A 10 -15.37 -34.23 8.32
C ASP A 10 -15.04 -32.98 9.15
N PRO A 11 -14.35 -33.10 10.30
CA PRO A 11 -13.98 -31.97 11.13
C PRO A 11 -13.27 -30.88 10.33
N ARG A 12 -12.56 -31.25 9.25
CA ARG A 12 -11.87 -30.30 8.36
C ARG A 12 -12.84 -29.45 7.53
N GLN A 13 -13.99 -29.99 7.13
CA GLN A 13 -15.02 -29.22 6.43
C GLN A 13 -15.64 -28.18 7.37
N SER A 14 -16.05 -28.58 8.57
CA SER A 14 -16.58 -27.65 9.57
C SER A 14 -15.59 -26.52 9.94
N LEU A 15 -14.30 -26.84 10.08
CA LEU A 15 -13.27 -25.82 10.32
C LEU A 15 -13.06 -24.88 9.13
N ARG A 16 -13.11 -25.40 7.90
CA ARG A 16 -13.04 -24.58 6.68
C ARG A 16 -14.26 -23.68 6.56
N ASP A 17 -15.45 -24.22 6.79
CA ASP A 17 -16.71 -23.47 6.72
C ASP A 17 -16.72 -22.36 7.76
N ILE A 18 -16.28 -22.64 8.99
CA ILE A 18 -16.08 -21.60 10.02
C ILE A 18 -15.09 -20.55 9.52
N ALA A 19 -13.88 -20.94 9.09
CA ALA A 19 -12.84 -20.02 8.66
C ALA A 19 -13.24 -19.15 7.46
N PHE A 20 -13.99 -19.69 6.50
CA PHE A 20 -14.48 -18.97 5.32
C PHE A 20 -15.78 -18.19 5.57
N ASP A 21 -16.57 -18.53 6.60
CA ASP A 21 -17.75 -17.76 7.03
C ASP A 21 -17.41 -16.59 7.97
N LEU A 22 -16.26 -16.62 8.67
CA LEU A 22 -15.87 -15.53 9.59
C LEU A 22 -15.98 -14.12 8.96
N PRO A 23 -15.63 -13.87 7.69
CA PRO A 23 -15.78 -12.57 7.04
C PRO A 23 -17.24 -12.15 6.83
N GLY A 24 -18.17 -13.09 6.68
CA GLY A 24 -19.58 -12.83 6.37
C GLY A 24 -20.44 -12.50 7.60
N ARG A 25 -19.99 -12.90 8.80
CA ARG A 25 -20.78 -12.83 10.05
C ARG A 25 -20.89 -11.41 10.63
N PHE A 26 -19.92 -10.54 10.32
CA PHE A 26 -19.93 -9.17 10.83
C PHE A 26 -20.49 -8.21 9.78
N ALA A 27 -21.62 -7.56 10.09
CA ALA A 27 -22.21 -6.54 9.22
C ALA A 27 -21.23 -5.41 8.85
N ILE A 28 -20.18 -5.23 9.66
CA ILE A 28 -19.10 -4.23 9.51
C ILE A 28 -18.04 -4.67 8.49
N ALA A 29 -17.89 -5.97 8.20
CA ALA A 29 -16.89 -6.48 7.26
C ALA A 29 -17.10 -5.95 5.84
N ARG A 30 -18.34 -5.63 5.44
CA ARG A 30 -18.64 -4.97 4.16
C ARG A 30 -18.09 -3.54 4.07
N TRP A 31 -17.86 -2.90 5.22
CA TRP A 31 -17.36 -1.52 5.33
C TRP A 31 -15.84 -1.48 5.56
N ALA A 32 -15.22 -2.58 5.94
CA ALA A 32 -13.76 -2.70 6.12
C ALA A 32 -12.90 -2.15 4.96
N PRO A 33 -13.24 -2.31 3.66
CA PRO A 33 -12.43 -1.76 2.59
C PRO A 33 -12.47 -0.23 2.49
N ILE A 34 -13.47 0.44 3.07
CA ILE A 34 -13.62 1.91 2.97
C ILE A 34 -12.52 2.66 3.71
N PRO A 35 -12.30 2.46 5.04
CA PRO A 35 -11.22 3.14 5.75
C PRO A 35 -9.85 2.76 5.18
N LEU A 36 -9.68 1.51 4.71
CA LEU A 36 -8.44 1.08 4.06
C LEU A 36 -8.15 1.89 2.79
N ARG A 37 -9.15 2.09 1.93
CA ARG A 37 -9.01 2.92 0.72
C ARG A 37 -8.74 4.38 1.04
N LEU A 38 -9.40 4.92 2.06
CA LEU A 38 -9.17 6.30 2.51
C LEU A 38 -7.72 6.48 2.94
N ILE A 39 -7.22 5.62 3.82
CA ILE A 39 -5.84 5.72 4.35
C ILE A 39 -4.82 5.54 3.22
N VAL A 40 -4.96 4.49 2.41
CA VAL A 40 -3.98 4.17 1.36
C VAL A 40 -4.03 5.22 0.24
N GLY A 41 -5.22 5.53 -0.27
CA GLY A 41 -5.40 6.51 -1.35
C GLY A 41 -4.92 7.90 -0.95
N PHE A 42 -5.30 8.35 0.26
CA PHE A 42 -4.84 9.64 0.79
C PHE A 42 -3.32 9.66 1.02
N GLY A 43 -2.74 8.59 1.58
CA GLY A 43 -1.30 8.49 1.78
C GLY A 43 -0.51 8.62 0.47
N PHE A 44 -0.96 7.97 -0.60
CA PHE A 44 -0.34 8.13 -1.92
C PHE A 44 -0.51 9.54 -2.48
N MET A 45 -1.68 10.16 -2.32
CA MET A 45 -1.90 11.55 -2.75
C MET A 45 -0.99 12.54 -2.00
N GLU A 46 -0.88 12.42 -0.68
CA GLU A 46 0.04 13.20 0.16
C GLU A 46 1.48 13.06 -0.33
N HIS A 47 1.94 11.83 -0.55
CA HIS A 47 3.30 11.58 -1.05
C HIS A 47 3.54 12.14 -2.46
N GLY A 48 2.60 11.93 -3.37
CA GLY A 48 2.69 12.46 -4.73
C GLY A 48 2.66 13.99 -4.74
N PHE A 49 1.82 14.61 -3.90
CA PHE A 49 1.73 16.06 -3.78
C PHE A 49 2.98 16.66 -3.15
N ALA A 50 3.55 16.01 -2.13
CA ALA A 50 4.82 16.41 -1.54
C ALA A 50 5.98 16.33 -2.55
N LYS A 51 6.00 15.30 -3.41
CA LYS A 51 6.99 15.18 -4.49
C LYS A 51 6.78 16.23 -5.59
N LEU A 52 5.53 16.52 -5.94
CA LEU A 52 5.20 17.56 -6.91
C LEU A 52 5.59 18.95 -6.40
N SER A 53 5.31 19.24 -5.12
CA SER A 53 5.62 20.51 -4.46
C SER A 53 7.13 20.77 -4.34
N LYS A 54 7.92 19.72 -4.10
CA LYS A 54 9.39 19.80 -4.12
C LYS A 54 9.97 19.92 -5.54
N GLY A 55 9.16 19.67 -6.56
CA GLY A 55 9.55 19.72 -7.96
C GLY A 55 10.04 18.37 -8.47
N PRO A 56 9.60 17.94 -9.68
CA PRO A 56 10.08 16.74 -10.35
C PRO A 56 11.61 16.73 -10.56
N VAL A 57 12.22 17.91 -10.66
CA VAL A 57 13.68 18.06 -10.80
C VAL A 57 14.42 17.63 -9.54
N ALA A 58 13.89 17.95 -8.35
CA ALA A 58 14.49 17.52 -7.09
C ALA A 58 14.41 15.99 -6.93
N LEU A 59 13.28 15.40 -7.33
CA LEU A 59 13.15 13.95 -7.36
C LEU A 59 14.09 13.31 -8.39
N ALA A 60 14.24 13.91 -9.57
CA ALA A 60 15.17 13.44 -10.59
C ALA A 60 16.62 13.46 -10.10
N ALA A 61 17.03 14.47 -9.32
CA ALA A 61 18.37 14.51 -8.71
C ALA A 61 18.60 13.33 -7.76
N ILE A 62 17.59 12.98 -6.94
CA ILE A 62 17.64 11.80 -6.06
C ILE A 62 17.71 10.51 -6.89
N LEU A 63 16.88 10.38 -7.92
CA LEU A 63 16.87 9.21 -8.81
C LEU A 63 18.19 9.06 -9.58
N HIS A 64 18.83 10.19 -9.95
CA HIS A 64 20.14 10.20 -10.57
C HIS A 64 21.21 9.69 -9.59
N ALA A 65 21.17 10.11 -8.32
CA ALA A 65 22.06 9.59 -7.29
C ALA A 65 21.84 8.09 -7.02
N LEU A 66 20.62 7.59 -7.23
CA LEU A 66 20.26 6.17 -7.15
C LEU A 66 20.60 5.38 -8.43
N ALA A 67 21.29 5.99 -9.40
CA ALA A 67 21.63 5.39 -10.69
C ALA A 67 20.43 4.85 -11.48
N VAL A 68 19.24 5.44 -11.29
CA VAL A 68 18.03 5.05 -12.02
C VAL A 68 18.11 5.56 -13.46
N PRO A 69 17.86 4.72 -14.48
CA PRO A 69 17.87 5.14 -15.87
C PRO A 69 16.77 6.18 -16.14
N ALA A 70 17.11 7.22 -16.91
CA ALA A 70 16.21 8.33 -17.27
C ALA A 70 15.50 8.97 -16.05
N PRO A 71 16.25 9.55 -15.09
CA PRO A 71 15.73 9.98 -13.79
C PRO A 71 14.66 11.07 -13.90
N HIS A 72 14.75 11.96 -14.89
CA HIS A 72 13.73 12.98 -15.14
C HIS A 72 12.39 12.39 -15.58
N PHE A 73 12.42 11.37 -16.45
CA PHE A 73 11.21 10.69 -16.90
C PHE A 73 10.59 9.88 -15.77
N MET A 74 11.42 9.11 -15.05
CA MET A 74 10.98 8.30 -13.92
C MET A 74 10.41 9.15 -12.78
N ALA A 75 10.93 10.36 -12.55
CA ALA A 75 10.36 11.29 -11.58
C ALA A 75 8.91 11.67 -11.92
N TRP A 76 8.64 12.03 -13.17
CA TRP A 76 7.29 12.35 -13.63
C TRP A 76 6.36 11.14 -13.57
N VAL A 77 6.81 9.98 -14.04
CA VAL A 77 6.03 8.73 -13.97
C VAL A 77 5.67 8.41 -12.52
N THR A 78 6.61 8.54 -11.59
CA THR A 78 6.39 8.28 -10.16
C THR A 78 5.33 9.22 -9.59
N ILE A 79 5.47 10.53 -9.82
CA ILE A 79 4.54 11.54 -9.31
C ILE A 79 3.13 11.31 -9.86
N LEU A 80 3.01 11.13 -11.18
CA LEU A 80 1.71 10.89 -11.82
C LEU A 80 1.07 9.59 -11.33
N THR A 81 1.85 8.53 -11.17
CA THR A 81 1.34 7.24 -10.67
C THR A 81 0.86 7.35 -9.22
N GLU A 82 1.57 8.07 -8.35
CA GLU A 82 1.14 8.24 -6.96
C GLU A 82 -0.11 9.13 -6.85
N LEU A 83 -0.19 10.21 -7.62
CA LEU A 83 -1.36 11.08 -7.62
C LEU A 83 -2.60 10.39 -8.23
N LEU A 84 -2.46 9.88 -9.45
CA LEU A 84 -3.57 9.24 -10.17
C LEU A 84 -3.94 7.90 -9.54
N GLY A 85 -2.95 7.11 -9.11
CA GLY A 85 -3.18 5.85 -8.42
C GLY A 85 -3.81 6.06 -7.05
N GLY A 86 -3.33 7.02 -6.26
CA GLY A 86 -3.92 7.41 -4.99
C GLY A 86 -5.36 7.87 -5.13
N LEU A 87 -5.64 8.75 -6.10
CA LEU A 87 -6.99 9.22 -6.41
C LEU A 87 -7.90 8.07 -6.87
N ALA A 88 -7.43 7.18 -7.74
CA ALA A 88 -8.19 6.03 -8.22
C ALA A 88 -8.52 5.04 -7.10
N ILE A 89 -7.57 4.78 -6.18
CA ILE A 89 -7.80 3.97 -4.98
C ILE A 89 -8.84 4.63 -4.06
N LEU A 90 -8.74 5.95 -3.88
CA LEU A 90 -9.65 6.74 -3.05
C LEU A 90 -11.09 6.69 -3.59
N LEU A 91 -11.25 6.88 -4.90
CA LEU A 91 -12.54 6.80 -5.60
C LEU A 91 -13.03 5.37 -5.78
N GLY A 92 -12.18 4.36 -5.56
CA GLY A 92 -12.49 2.96 -5.78
C GLY A 92 -12.61 2.56 -7.25
N ALA A 93 -12.07 3.37 -8.18
CA ALA A 93 -12.10 3.13 -9.61
C ALA A 93 -10.82 2.41 -10.05
N PHE A 94 -10.94 1.38 -10.89
CA PHE A 94 -9.81 0.65 -11.48
C PHE A 94 -8.73 0.20 -10.47
N VAL A 95 -9.12 -0.05 -9.21
CA VAL A 95 -8.20 -0.30 -8.09
C VAL A 95 -7.16 -1.37 -8.43
N PHE A 96 -7.57 -2.46 -9.08
CA PHE A 96 -6.66 -3.53 -9.50
C PHE A 96 -5.54 -3.04 -10.44
N LEU A 97 -5.88 -2.25 -11.46
CA LEU A 97 -4.93 -1.74 -12.45
C LEU A 97 -3.97 -0.72 -11.84
N VAL A 98 -4.47 0.18 -10.99
CA VAL A 98 -3.63 1.20 -10.37
C VAL A 98 -2.79 0.66 -9.22
N SER A 99 -3.21 -0.44 -8.58
CA SER A 99 -2.46 -1.09 -7.50
C SER A 99 -1.10 -1.60 -7.97
N LEU A 100 -1.04 -2.17 -9.18
CA LEU A 100 0.17 -2.77 -9.72
C LEU A 100 1.33 -1.77 -9.85
N PRO A 101 1.18 -0.61 -10.51
CA PRO A 101 2.24 0.38 -10.58
C PRO A 101 2.53 1.05 -9.23
N THR A 102 1.52 1.30 -8.37
CA THR A 102 1.79 1.82 -7.01
C THR A 102 2.57 0.84 -6.14
N ALA A 103 2.31 -0.47 -6.25
CA ALA A 103 3.04 -1.49 -5.53
C ALA A 103 4.51 -1.57 -6.00
N ALA A 104 4.74 -1.47 -7.31
CA ALA A 104 6.09 -1.41 -7.86
C ALA A 104 6.84 -0.18 -7.34
N LEU A 105 6.19 0.99 -7.24
CA LEU A 105 6.81 2.19 -6.67
C LEU A 105 7.17 2.04 -5.20
N LEU A 106 6.30 1.46 -4.38
CA LEU A 106 6.62 1.16 -2.99
C LEU A 106 7.80 0.19 -2.90
N LEU A 107 7.85 -0.82 -3.76
CA LEU A 107 8.94 -1.78 -3.80
C LEU A 107 10.27 -1.10 -4.14
N VAL A 108 10.29 -0.26 -5.17
CA VAL A 108 11.46 0.58 -5.52
C VAL A 108 11.83 1.49 -4.35
N ALA A 109 10.87 2.15 -3.71
CA ALA A 109 11.15 3.02 -2.56
C ALA A 109 11.74 2.26 -1.37
N ILE A 110 11.33 1.01 -1.13
CA ILE A 110 11.89 0.15 -0.10
C ILE A 110 13.35 -0.19 -0.44
N PHE A 111 13.60 -0.70 -1.65
CA PHE A 111 14.93 -1.16 -2.05
C PHE A 111 15.93 -0.03 -2.28
N SER A 112 15.49 1.09 -2.86
CA SER A 112 16.38 2.20 -3.23
C SER A 112 16.55 3.22 -2.11
N VAL A 113 15.56 3.41 -1.25
CA VAL A 113 15.61 4.44 -0.19
C VAL A 113 15.71 3.81 1.19
N HIS A 114 14.78 2.94 1.56
CA HIS A 114 14.70 2.48 2.97
C HIS A 114 15.74 1.44 3.35
N LEU A 115 16.15 0.53 2.45
CA LEU A 115 17.23 -0.41 2.74
C LEU A 115 18.61 0.27 2.89
N PRO A 116 19.06 1.13 1.96
CA PRO A 116 20.37 1.77 2.09
C PRO A 116 20.41 2.92 3.10
N TYR A 117 19.31 3.69 3.27
CA TYR A 117 19.29 4.88 4.14
C TYR A 117 18.51 4.68 5.46
N GLY A 118 17.83 3.54 5.63
CA GLY A 118 17.04 3.22 6.83
C GLY A 118 15.71 3.99 6.94
N PHE A 119 14.83 3.57 7.86
CA PHE A 119 13.67 4.36 8.31
C PHE A 119 14.16 5.41 9.33
N SER A 120 14.74 6.51 8.86
CA SER A 120 15.47 7.42 9.73
C SER A 120 14.55 8.26 10.63
N SER A 121 14.27 7.74 11.84
CA SER A 121 13.88 8.54 13.01
C SER A 121 14.62 8.20 14.31
N ILE A 122 15.56 7.25 14.33
CA ILE A 122 16.20 6.82 15.59
C ILE A 122 17.63 7.36 15.77
N LYS A 123 18.29 7.92 14.73
CA LYS A 123 19.67 8.44 14.87
C LYS A 123 19.81 9.94 15.13
N LEU A 124 18.74 10.74 15.17
CA LEU A 124 18.84 12.19 15.43
C LEU A 124 18.57 12.61 16.89
N VAL A 125 17.89 11.79 17.69
CA VAL A 125 17.65 12.12 19.11
C VAL A 125 18.88 11.82 19.99
N ALA A 126 19.73 10.88 19.60
CA ALA A 126 20.88 10.46 20.40
C ALA A 126 22.14 11.36 20.29
N ILE A 127 22.14 12.37 19.40
CA ILE A 127 23.32 13.25 19.18
C ILE A 127 23.06 14.74 19.47
N THR A 128 21.89 15.09 20.00
CA THR A 128 21.58 16.48 20.43
C THR A 128 21.54 16.60 21.97
N ALA A 129 22.05 15.59 22.69
CA ALA A 129 22.19 15.60 24.14
C ALA A 129 23.67 15.47 24.53
N THR A 130 24.46 16.47 24.14
CA THR A 130 25.76 16.81 24.76
C THR A 130 25.95 18.31 24.70
#